data_AF-A0A7X7K549-F1
#
_entry.id   AF-A0A7X7K549-F1
#
_cell.length_a   1.000
_cell.length_b   1.000
_cell.length_c   1.000
_cell.angle_alpha   90.00
_cell.angle_beta   90.00
_cell.angle_gamma   90.00
#
_symmetry.space_group_name_H-M   'P 1'
#
loop_
_entity.id
_entity.type
_entity.pdbx_description
1 polymer ?
#
loop_
_entity_poly.entity_id
_entity_poly.type
_entity_poly.pdbx_seq_one_letter_code
_entity_poly.pdbx_strand_id
1 'polypeptide(L)'
;TDPHLDSDGFLRNRATVKELDETTNKVVTLRTTQYNGGVWAFRRTERVGRFFARWLAEWEKYAQRDQGALTRAMYTEPLQVFLLGNEWNTFPRYTRGIQTAGLMHYPGEARRWSGMLPGRIDSPEAWAEVERYEQRREGRRTGRRR
;
A
#
# COMPACT_ATOMS: atom_id res chain seq x y z
N THR A 1 23.13 5.74 -6.02
CA THR A 1 22.38 6.07 -4.79
C THR A 1 21.38 4.97 -4.54
N ASP A 2 21.32 4.48 -3.31
CA ASP A 2 20.40 3.40 -2.93
C ASP A 2 18.94 3.88 -3.15
N PRO A 3 18.15 3.24 -4.01
CA PRO A 3 16.75 3.62 -4.24
C PRO A 3 15.86 3.45 -2.99
N HIS A 4 16.36 2.81 -1.93
CA HIS A 4 15.72 2.76 -0.61
C HIS A 4 16.02 3.99 0.27
N LEU A 5 17.05 4.76 -0.07
CA LEU A 5 17.41 6.03 0.59
C LEU A 5 16.94 7.26 -0.19
N ASP A 6 16.57 7.11 -1.45
CA ASP A 6 16.06 8.20 -2.30
C ASP A 6 14.55 8.48 -2.06
N SER A 7 14.15 8.45 -0.78
CA SER A 7 12.84 8.90 -0.30
C SER A 7 12.73 10.43 -0.18
N ASP A 8 13.80 11.17 -0.48
CA ASP A 8 13.85 12.63 -0.34
C ASP A 8 12.84 13.37 -1.23
N GLY A 9 12.42 12.76 -2.34
CA GLY A 9 11.34 13.29 -3.18
C GLY A 9 9.97 13.33 -2.49
N PHE A 10 9.72 12.48 -1.49
CA PHE A 10 8.45 12.40 -0.74
C PHE A 10 8.35 13.36 0.45
N LEU A 11 9.50 13.89 0.91
CA LEU A 11 9.61 14.68 2.15
C LEU A 11 9.20 16.16 2.01
N ARG A 12 8.99 16.68 0.80
CA ARG A 12 8.70 18.12 0.56
C ARG A 12 7.22 18.52 0.61
N ASN A 13 6.39 17.85 1.40
CA ASN A 13 5.03 18.30 1.71
C ASN A 13 4.95 18.59 3.22
N ARG A 14 4.33 19.72 3.62
CA ARG A 14 4.09 20.05 5.04
C ARG A 14 3.36 18.92 5.80
N ALA A 15 2.49 18.19 5.11
CA ALA A 15 1.85 16.99 5.66
C ALA A 15 2.86 15.87 5.96
N THR A 16 3.90 15.71 5.13
CA THR A 16 4.99 14.75 5.37
C THR A 16 5.79 15.10 6.61
N VAL A 17 6.14 16.38 6.77
CA VAL A 17 6.95 16.83 7.92
C VAL A 17 6.18 16.60 9.23
N LYS A 18 4.90 17.00 9.28
CA LYS A 18 4.06 16.78 10.47
C LYS A 18 3.90 15.30 10.81
N GLU A 19 3.64 14.45 9.81
CA GLU A 19 3.53 12.99 10.02
C GLU A 19 4.86 12.40 10.53
N LEU A 20 5.99 12.86 9.97
CA LEU A 20 7.32 12.40 10.35
C LEU A 20 7.65 12.81 11.79
N ASP A 21 7.34 14.04 12.18
CA ASP A 21 7.54 14.56 13.53
C ASP A 21 6.68 13.79 14.54
N GLU A 22 5.38 13.61 14.27
CA GLU A 22 4.50 12.81 15.14
C GLU A 22 5.01 11.37 15.27
N THR A 23 5.43 10.77 14.15
CA THR A 23 5.96 9.41 14.16
C THR A 23 7.23 9.34 15.00
N THR A 24 8.20 10.23 14.77
CA THR A 24 9.46 10.29 15.52
C THR A 24 9.22 10.48 17.00
N ASN A 25 8.31 11.39 17.37
CA ASN A 25 7.98 11.63 18.77
C ASN A 25 7.30 10.42 19.43
N LYS A 26 6.45 9.70 18.68
CA LYS A 26 5.71 8.55 19.20
C LYS A 26 6.55 7.29 19.29
N VAL A 27 7.43 7.03 18.32
CA VAL A 27 8.24 5.80 18.22
C VAL A 27 9.71 6.01 18.61
N VAL A 28 10.05 7.24 19.03
CA VAL A 28 11.37 7.69 19.53
C VAL A 28 12.49 7.72 18.48
N THR A 29 12.43 6.90 17.44
CA THR A 29 13.45 6.82 16.39
C THR A 29 12.88 6.45 15.03
N LEU A 30 13.39 7.08 13.97
CA LEU A 30 13.07 6.70 12.59
C LEU A 30 13.89 5.51 12.09
N ARG A 31 14.86 5.02 12.88
CA ARG A 31 15.59 3.77 12.61
C ARG A 31 14.74 2.57 12.99
N THR A 32 13.58 2.47 12.37
CA THR A 32 12.59 1.42 12.62
C THR A 32 12.39 0.58 11.37
N THR A 33 12.14 -0.72 11.56
CA THR A 33 11.81 -1.62 10.47
C THR A 33 10.47 -1.22 9.87
N GLN A 34 10.47 -0.89 8.58
CA GLN A 34 9.23 -0.61 7.85
C GLN A 34 8.69 -1.90 7.24
N TYR A 35 7.43 -2.20 7.55
CA TYR A 35 6.69 -3.29 6.92
C TYR A 35 5.87 -2.76 5.74
N ASN A 36 5.63 -3.63 4.76
CA ASN A 36 4.65 -3.33 3.72
C ASN A 36 3.24 -3.69 4.21
N GLY A 37 2.30 -2.75 4.13
CA GLY A 37 0.90 -2.97 4.53
C GLY A 37 0.03 -3.73 3.54
N GLY A 38 0.54 -4.04 2.34
CA GLY A 38 -0.28 -4.52 1.22
C GLY A 38 -0.81 -5.96 1.35
N VAL A 39 -0.12 -6.84 2.08
CA VAL A 39 -0.52 -8.25 2.25
C VAL A 39 -0.35 -8.68 3.69
N TRP A 40 -1.43 -9.12 4.32
CA TRP A 40 -1.46 -9.62 5.69
C TRP A 40 -2.35 -10.85 5.78
N ALA A 41 -1.86 -11.89 6.45
CA ALA A 41 -2.66 -12.99 6.94
C ALA A 41 -2.74 -12.91 8.46
N PHE A 42 -3.93 -13.09 9.03
CA PHE A 42 -4.12 -12.94 10.46
C PHE A 42 -5.22 -13.85 10.99
N ARG A 43 -5.08 -14.24 12.26
CA ARG A 43 -6.16 -14.88 13.02
C ARG A 43 -7.10 -13.81 13.54
N ARG A 44 -8.42 -14.05 13.48
CA ARG A 44 -9.42 -13.18 14.10
C ARG A 44 -9.40 -13.37 15.63
N THR A 45 -8.81 -12.42 16.33
CA THR A 45 -8.78 -12.35 17.80
C THR A 45 -8.98 -10.90 18.24
N GLU A 46 -9.32 -10.69 19.51
CA GLU A 46 -9.51 -9.35 20.05
C GLU A 46 -8.23 -8.49 19.92
N ARG A 47 -7.05 -9.09 20.21
CA ARG A 47 -5.76 -8.40 20.09
C ARG A 47 -5.50 -7.92 18.65
N VAL A 48 -5.77 -8.78 17.67
CA VAL A 48 -5.64 -8.42 16.25
C VAL A 48 -6.66 -7.35 15.87
N GLY A 49 -7.88 -7.44 16.39
CA GLY A 49 -8.91 -6.40 16.20
C GLY A 49 -8.47 -5.03 16.70
N ARG A 50 -7.88 -4.95 17.91
CA ARG A 50 -7.35 -3.69 18.46
C ARG A 50 -6.23 -3.12 17.59
N PHE A 51 -5.32 -3.96 17.11
CA PHE A 51 -4.26 -3.54 16.18
C PHE A 51 -4.84 -2.92 14.90
N PHE A 52 -5.77 -3.59 14.22
CA PHE A 52 -6.38 -3.06 13.00
C PHE A 52 -7.21 -1.79 13.25
N ALA A 53 -7.93 -1.72 14.37
CA ALA A 53 -8.65 -0.51 14.76
C ALA A 53 -7.69 0.67 14.99
N ARG A 54 -6.54 0.42 15.65
CA ARG A 54 -5.50 1.42 15.86
C ARG A 54 -4.89 1.85 14.53
N TRP A 55 -4.57 0.91 13.65
CA TRP A 55 -3.99 1.21 12.35
C TRP A 55 -4.94 2.05 11.50
N LEU A 56 -6.22 1.71 11.44
CA LEU A 56 -7.23 2.53 10.77
C LEU A 56 -7.28 3.96 11.33
N ALA A 57 -7.35 4.10 12.66
CA ALA A 57 -7.36 5.41 13.30
C ALA A 57 -6.10 6.24 13.02
N GLU A 58 -4.92 5.60 12.91
CA GLU A 58 -3.67 6.27 12.54
C GLU A 58 -3.61 6.65 11.05
N TRP A 59 -4.21 5.84 10.19
CA TRP A 59 -4.29 6.07 8.75
C TRP A 59 -5.23 7.24 8.43
N GLU A 60 -6.40 7.31 9.09
CA GLU A 60 -7.40 8.37 8.90
C GLU A 60 -6.85 9.78 9.20
N LYS A 61 -5.84 9.91 10.07
CA LYS A 61 -5.21 11.21 10.39
C LYS A 61 -4.53 11.89 9.20
N TYR A 62 -3.89 11.09 8.34
CA TYR A 62 -3.06 11.58 7.23
C TYR A 62 -3.58 11.12 5.85
N ALA A 63 -4.59 10.25 5.86
CA ALA A 63 -5.55 9.93 4.81
C ALA A 63 -5.00 9.64 3.41
N GLN A 64 -3.72 9.28 3.25
CA GLN A 64 -3.13 8.80 1.99
C GLN A 64 -1.81 8.01 2.21
N ARG A 65 -1.39 7.75 3.45
CA ARG A 65 -0.07 7.20 3.76
C ARG A 65 -0.13 6.13 4.84
N ASP A 66 0.34 4.95 4.46
CA ASP A 66 0.12 3.74 5.24
C ASP A 66 1.33 3.37 6.10
N GLN A 67 2.56 3.63 5.63
CA GLN A 67 3.78 3.22 6.33
C GLN A 67 3.94 3.84 7.73
N GLY A 68 3.67 5.16 7.85
CA GLY A 68 3.72 5.84 9.13
C GLY A 68 2.65 5.34 10.08
N ALA A 69 1.41 5.19 9.57
CA ALA A 69 0.28 4.69 10.34
C ALA A 69 0.52 3.27 10.87
N LEU A 70 1.02 2.38 10.01
CA LEU A 70 1.38 1.01 10.36
C LEU A 70 2.46 0.97 11.44
N THR A 71 3.52 1.76 11.29
CA THR A 71 4.60 1.86 12.29
C THR A 71 4.06 2.30 13.65
N ARG A 72 3.23 3.35 13.68
CA ARG A 72 2.62 3.85 14.93
C ARG A 72 1.67 2.82 15.54
N ALA A 73 0.93 2.07 14.73
CA ALA A 73 0.04 1.02 15.19
C ALA A 73 0.81 -0.16 15.78
N MET A 74 1.86 -0.65 15.11
CA MET A 74 2.74 -1.72 15.61
C MET A 74 3.43 -1.34 16.93
N TYR A 75 3.83 -0.08 17.08
CA TYR A 75 4.42 0.41 18.33
C TYR A 75 3.41 0.45 19.48
N THR A 76 2.15 0.83 19.18
CA THR A 76 1.10 0.97 20.20
C THR A 76 0.47 -0.37 20.58
N GLU A 77 0.18 -1.21 19.60
CA GLU A 77 -0.51 -2.51 19.73
C GLU A 77 0.37 -3.62 19.15
N PRO A 78 1.47 -3.99 19.82
CA PRO A 78 2.45 -4.92 19.25
C PRO A 78 1.83 -6.30 18.99
N LEU A 79 2.10 -6.84 17.82
CA LEU A 79 1.77 -8.21 17.43
C LEU A 79 3.04 -9.03 17.26
N GLN A 80 2.96 -10.33 17.56
CA GLN A 80 3.95 -11.28 17.08
C GLN A 80 3.71 -11.45 15.58
N VAL A 81 4.74 -11.18 14.78
CA VAL A 81 4.68 -11.21 13.32
C VAL A 81 5.61 -12.27 12.75
N PHE A 82 5.16 -12.93 11.70
CA PHE A 82 6.01 -13.72 10.82
C PHE A 82 6.15 -12.94 9.51
N LEU A 83 7.37 -12.80 9.03
CA LEU A 83 7.66 -12.01 7.84
C LEU A 83 7.52 -12.88 6.60
N LEU A 84 6.76 -12.37 5.64
CA LEU A 84 6.71 -12.94 4.29
C LEU A 84 7.84 -12.33 3.46
N GLY A 85 8.47 -13.14 2.62
CA GLY A 85 9.42 -12.67 1.63
C GLY A 85 8.74 -11.86 0.52
N ASN A 86 9.56 -11.19 -0.31
CA ASN A 86 9.07 -10.32 -1.39
C ASN A 86 8.26 -11.07 -2.46
N GLU A 87 8.38 -12.40 -2.51
CA GLU A 87 7.61 -13.29 -3.39
C GLU A 87 6.09 -13.17 -3.17
N TRP A 88 5.67 -12.79 -1.95
CA TRP A 88 4.26 -12.72 -1.53
C TRP A 88 3.66 -11.32 -1.63
N ASN A 89 4.46 -10.33 -2.00
CA ASN A 89 4.03 -8.94 -2.16
C ASN A 89 4.92 -8.28 -3.22
N THR A 90 4.87 -8.85 -4.42
CA THR A 90 5.90 -8.67 -5.44
C THR A 90 5.74 -7.36 -6.20
N PHE A 91 6.68 -6.43 -6.02
CA PHE A 91 6.72 -5.17 -6.75
C PHE A 91 7.53 -5.28 -8.04
N PRO A 92 6.97 -4.95 -9.23
CA PRO A 92 7.71 -4.99 -10.50
C PRO A 92 9.03 -4.21 -10.51
N ARG A 93 9.13 -3.16 -9.68
CA ARG A 93 10.35 -2.35 -9.54
C ARG A 93 11.47 -3.05 -8.76
N TYR A 94 11.13 -4.01 -7.90
CA TYR A 94 12.04 -4.65 -6.95
C TYR A 94 12.09 -6.18 -7.11
N THR A 95 11.76 -6.70 -8.29
CA THR A 95 11.60 -8.14 -8.59
C THR A 95 12.84 -8.82 -9.17
N ARG A 96 13.94 -8.11 -9.37
CA ARG A 96 15.10 -8.71 -10.06
C ARG A 96 15.63 -9.90 -9.24
N GLY A 97 15.54 -11.10 -9.80
CA GLY A 97 15.95 -12.33 -9.13
C GLY A 97 14.92 -12.92 -8.15
N ILE A 98 13.71 -12.38 -8.08
CA ILE A 98 12.62 -12.89 -7.24
C ILE A 98 11.58 -13.58 -8.14
N GLN A 99 11.29 -14.84 -7.85
CA GLN A 99 10.16 -15.54 -8.46
C GLN A 99 8.90 -15.26 -7.63
N THR A 100 7.88 -14.65 -8.25
CA THR A 100 6.64 -14.32 -7.54
C THR A 100 5.87 -15.58 -7.12
N ALA A 101 5.21 -15.51 -5.97
CA ALA A 101 4.20 -16.47 -5.52
C ALA A 101 2.82 -16.22 -6.18
N GLY A 102 2.75 -15.33 -7.17
CA GLY A 102 1.52 -14.96 -7.90
C GLY A 102 0.80 -13.74 -7.33
N LEU A 103 1.36 -13.06 -6.33
CA LEU A 103 0.79 -11.85 -5.71
C LEU A 103 1.60 -10.62 -6.11
N MET A 104 1.12 -9.93 -7.14
CA MET A 104 1.76 -8.75 -7.69
C MET A 104 1.21 -7.45 -7.06
N HIS A 105 2.12 -6.57 -6.64
CA HIS A 105 1.80 -5.25 -6.08
C HIS A 105 2.13 -4.14 -7.10
N TYR A 106 1.10 -3.46 -7.60
CA TYR A 106 1.24 -2.34 -8.54
C TYR A 106 0.91 -0.99 -7.87
N PRO A 107 1.90 -0.29 -7.29
CA PRO A 107 1.65 0.98 -6.61
C PRO A 107 1.24 2.06 -7.63
N GLY A 108 0.15 2.77 -7.35
CA GLY A 108 -0.31 3.91 -8.16
C GLY A 108 -0.98 3.56 -9.50
N GLU A 109 -0.85 2.31 -9.98
CA GLU A 109 -1.52 1.83 -11.20
C GLU A 109 -2.81 1.06 -10.92
N ALA A 110 -3.16 0.85 -9.65
CA ALA A 110 -4.41 0.22 -9.27
C ALA A 110 -5.59 0.94 -9.95
N ARG A 111 -6.28 0.21 -10.84
CA ARG A 111 -7.46 0.69 -11.53
C ARG A 111 -8.51 1.03 -10.47
N ARG A 112 -8.91 2.30 -10.41
CA ARG A 112 -10.03 2.70 -9.57
C ARG A 112 -11.31 2.35 -10.31
N TRP A 113 -11.95 1.28 -9.87
CA TRP A 113 -13.27 0.86 -10.32
C TRP A 113 -14.33 1.35 -9.32
N SER A 114 -15.45 1.86 -9.81
CA SER A 114 -16.62 2.15 -8.98
C SER A 114 -17.83 1.39 -9.53
N GLY A 115 -18.55 0.69 -8.66
CA GLY A 115 -19.68 -0.16 -9.04
C GLY A 115 -19.34 -1.64 -9.01
N MET A 116 -20.31 -2.48 -9.36
CA MET A 116 -20.16 -3.93 -9.39
C MET A 116 -19.44 -4.37 -10.67
N LEU A 117 -18.49 -5.30 -10.55
CA LEU A 117 -17.97 -6.06 -11.69
C LEU A 117 -18.93 -7.23 -11.97
N PRO A 118 -19.30 -7.50 -13.23
CA PRO A 118 -20.10 -8.67 -13.56
C PRO A 118 -19.28 -9.94 -13.39
N GLY A 119 -19.93 -11.01 -12.90
CA GLY A 119 -19.29 -12.31 -12.74
C GLY A 119 -18.24 -12.37 -11.63
N ARG A 120 -17.36 -13.37 -11.71
CA ARG A 120 -16.20 -13.49 -10.81
C ARG A 120 -15.06 -12.61 -11.32
N ILE A 121 -14.16 -12.20 -10.42
CA ILE A 121 -13.01 -11.34 -10.78
C ILE A 121 -12.06 -11.95 -11.83
N ASP A 122 -12.08 -13.27 -11.99
CA ASP A 122 -11.29 -14.05 -12.93
C ASP A 122 -12.06 -14.43 -14.21
N SER A 123 -13.32 -14.03 -14.33
CA SER A 123 -14.20 -14.41 -15.45
C SER A 123 -13.95 -13.58 -16.72
N PRO A 124 -14.20 -14.15 -17.92
CA PRO A 124 -14.08 -13.40 -19.18
C PRO A 124 -14.93 -12.12 -19.19
N GLU A 125 -16.12 -12.14 -18.58
CA GLU A 125 -17.02 -10.99 -18.51
C GLU A 125 -16.43 -9.84 -17.68
N ALA A 126 -15.78 -10.16 -16.55
CA ALA A 126 -15.08 -9.17 -15.73
C ALA A 126 -13.88 -8.56 -16.47
N TRP A 127 -13.12 -9.38 -17.21
CA TRP A 127 -11.97 -8.91 -17.99
C TRP A 127 -12.38 -8.07 -19.21
N ALA A 128 -13.49 -8.37 -19.87
CA ALA A 128 -14.03 -7.54 -20.94
C ALA A 128 -14.39 -6.12 -20.47
N GLU A 129 -14.87 -5.98 -19.23
CA GLU A 129 -15.12 -4.67 -18.62
C GLU A 129 -13.83 -3.88 -18.35
N VAL A 130 -12.76 -4.56 -17.95
CA VAL A 130 -11.44 -3.95 -17.79
C VAL A 130 -10.91 -3.43 -19.14
N GLU A 131 -11.03 -4.21 -20.21
CA GLU A 131 -10.61 -3.80 -21.56
C GLU A 131 -11.37 -2.54 -22.01
N ARG A 132 -12.70 -2.53 -21.85
CA ARG A 132 -13.53 -1.34 -22.13
C ARG A 132 -13.08 -0.12 -21.31
N TYR A 133 -12.74 -0.31 -20.04
CA TYR A 133 -12.25 0.76 -19.18
C TYR A 133 -10.91 1.35 -19.66
N GLU A 134 -9.96 0.51 -20.05
CA GLU A 134 -8.65 0.96 -20.53
C GLU A 134 -8.75 1.70 -21.86
N GLN A 135 -9.55 1.20 -22.81
CA GLN A 135 -9.81 1.89 -24.09
C GLN A 135 -10.35 3.31 -23.87
N ARG A 136 -11.28 3.48 -22.91
CA ARG A 136 -11.81 4.81 -22.54
C ARG A 136 -10.74 5.71 -21.92
N ARG A 137 -9.81 5.16 -21.14
CA ARG A 137 -8.70 5.91 -20.52
C ARG A 137 -7.68 6.39 -21.57
N GLU A 138 -7.32 5.53 -22.52
CA GLU A 138 -6.37 5.88 -23.58
C GLU A 138 -6.92 6.98 -24.50
N GLY A 139 -8.19 6.89 -24.91
CA GLY A 139 -8.85 7.93 -25.70
C GLY A 139 -8.90 9.30 -25.00
N ARG A 140 -8.99 9.32 -23.66
CA ARG A 140 -8.92 10.57 -22.87
C ARG A 140 -7.50 11.13 -22.76
N ARG A 141 -6.45 10.30 -22.78
CA ARG A 141 -5.05 10.77 -22.76
C ARG A 141 -4.61 11.37 -24.09
N THR A 142 -5.08 10.84 -25.21
CA THR A 142 -4.75 11.35 -26.56
C THR A 142 -5.49 12.64 -26.89
N GLY A 143 -6.72 12.84 -26.41
CA GLY A 143 -7.49 14.09 -26.60
C GLY A 143 -6.95 15.32 -25.86
N ARG A 144 -6.10 15.15 -24.84
CA ARG A 144 -5.54 16.25 -24.02
C ARG A 144 -4.23 16.86 -24.56
N ARG A 145 -3.74 16.36 -25.71
CA ARG A 145 -2.51 16.82 -26.39
C ARG A 145 -2.78 17.75 -27.59
N ARG A 146 -3.97 18.33 -27.69
CA ARG A 146 -4.30 19.35 -28.69
C ARG A 146 -4.62 20.66 -28.03
#